data_AF-A0A0F8YAS5-F1
#
_entry.id   AF-A0A0F8YAS5-F1
#
_cell.length_a   1.000
_cell.length_b   1.000
_cell.length_c   1.000
_cell.angle_alpha   90.00
_cell.angle_beta   90.00
_cell.angle_gamma   90.00
#
_symmetry.space_group_name_H-M   'P 1'
#
loop_
_entity.id
_entity.type
_entity.pdbx_description
1 polymer ?
#
loop_
_entity_poly.entity_id
_entity_poly.type
_entity_poly.pdbx_seq_one_letter_code
_entity_poly.pdbx_strand_id
1 'polypeptide(L)'
;MIELYKSMNKTKILNLLDQWTAAITTGRVAATKGARRIDGGLFGRIKRTTGIPVIFDLESYESQTKIQKSLCEELPQWINIINSKPAISGYAWVRRDYIELYFNHFRLVVEKLHGIINRQNPV
;
A
#
# COMPACT_ATOMS: atom_id res chain seq x y z
N MET A 1 1.80 -19.26 -30.50
CA MET A 1 2.28 -18.20 -29.59
C MET A 1 2.15 -18.73 -28.17
N ILE A 2 3.18 -19.42 -27.70
CA ILE A 2 3.22 -19.96 -26.33
C ILE A 2 3.67 -18.79 -25.46
N GLU A 3 2.74 -18.15 -24.76
CA GLU A 3 3.10 -17.18 -23.71
C GLU A 3 4.02 -17.90 -22.73
N LEU A 4 5.29 -17.46 -22.71
CA LEU A 4 6.26 -17.78 -21.69
C LEU A 4 5.69 -17.32 -20.34
N TYR A 5 4.94 -18.20 -19.67
CA TYR A 5 4.68 -18.10 -18.26
C TYR A 5 6.04 -18.14 -17.57
N LYS A 6 6.61 -16.96 -17.34
CA LYS A 6 7.75 -16.78 -16.44
C LYS A 6 7.32 -17.46 -15.14
N SER A 7 7.96 -18.58 -14.81
CA SER A 7 7.57 -19.35 -13.62
C SER A 7 7.63 -18.40 -12.43
N MET A 8 6.47 -18.15 -11.84
CA MET A 8 6.29 -17.19 -10.75
C MET A 8 7.29 -17.54 -9.63
N ASN A 9 8.22 -16.63 -9.31
CA ASN A 9 9.18 -16.86 -8.22
C ASN A 9 8.48 -16.64 -6.88
N LYS A 10 7.77 -17.69 -6.43
CA LYS A 10 6.92 -17.66 -5.24
C LYS A 10 7.66 -17.17 -3.99
N THR A 11 8.88 -17.65 -3.76
CA THR A 11 9.70 -17.23 -2.61
C THR A 11 9.99 -15.73 -2.67
N LYS A 12 10.38 -15.21 -3.83
CA LYS A 12 10.62 -13.78 -4.01
C LYS A 12 9.34 -12.96 -3.79
N ILE A 13 8.20 -13.42 -4.31
CA ILE A 13 6.91 -12.73 -4.16
C ILE A 13 6.48 -12.70 -2.69
N LEU A 14 6.55 -13.82 -1.97
CA LEU A 14 6.23 -13.87 -0.55
C LEU A 14 7.13 -12.92 0.26
N ASN A 15 8.44 -12.91 -0.02
CA ASN A 15 9.36 -11.98 0.61
C ASN A 15 9.01 -10.50 0.32
N LEU A 16 8.58 -10.18 -0.91
CA LEU A 16 8.15 -8.84 -1.28
C LEU A 16 6.84 -8.45 -0.57
N LEU A 17 5.89 -9.38 -0.41
CA LEU A 17 4.64 -9.14 0.33
C LEU A 17 4.90 -8.94 1.84
N ASP A 18 5.85 -9.68 2.42
CA ASP A 18 6.27 -9.51 3.82
C ASP A 18 6.93 -8.13 4.02
N GLN A 19 7.83 -7.74 3.10
CA GLN A 19 8.42 -6.39 3.09
C GLN A 19 7.35 -5.30 2.95
N TRP A 20 6.34 -5.51 2.09
CA TRP A 20 5.25 -4.55 1.93
C TRP A 20 4.44 -4.41 3.23
N THR A 21 4.13 -5.53 3.88
CA THR A 21 3.45 -5.56 5.19
C THR A 21 4.22 -4.78 6.26
N ALA A 22 5.54 -4.97 6.30
CA ALA A 22 6.41 -4.23 7.22
C ALA A 22 6.39 -2.72 6.92
N ALA A 23 6.53 -2.32 5.65
CA ALA A 23 6.49 -0.91 5.23
C ALA A 23 5.14 -0.24 5.54
N ILE A 24 4.02 -0.96 5.38
CA ILE A 24 2.68 -0.50 5.77
C ILE A 24 2.61 -0.29 7.28
N THR A 25 3.15 -1.24 8.06
CA THR A 25 3.11 -1.20 9.53
C THR A 25 3.95 -0.05 10.09
N THR A 26 5.19 0.09 9.61
CA THR A 26 6.10 1.18 9.99
C THR A 26 5.50 2.53 9.64
N GLY A 27 5.00 2.68 8.41
CA GLY A 27 4.36 3.91 7.97
C GLY A 27 3.14 4.27 8.81
N ARG A 28 2.30 3.31 9.18
CA ARG A 28 1.13 3.54 10.05
C ARG A 28 1.56 4.08 11.42
N VAL A 29 2.59 3.49 12.02
CA VAL A 29 3.12 3.93 13.32
C VAL A 29 3.72 5.33 13.22
N ALA A 30 4.53 5.60 12.19
CA ALA A 30 5.15 6.91 11.96
C ALA A 30 4.10 8.00 11.73
N ALA A 31 3.11 7.73 10.87
CA ALA A 31 2.02 8.64 10.57
C ALA A 31 1.15 8.92 11.81
N THR A 32 0.86 7.90 12.63
CA THR A 32 0.15 8.05 13.91
C THR A 32 0.95 8.90 14.90
N LYS A 33 2.26 8.68 15.02
CA LYS A 33 3.14 9.49 15.89
C LYS A 33 3.23 10.94 15.42
N GLY A 34 3.34 11.16 14.11
CA GLY A 34 3.33 12.51 13.51
C GLY A 34 2.02 13.25 13.78
N ALA A 35 0.88 12.56 13.66
CA ALA A 35 -0.45 13.12 13.91
C ALA A 35 -0.64 13.66 15.34
N ARG A 36 -0.08 12.96 16.33
CA ARG A 36 -0.14 13.38 17.75
C ARG A 36 0.58 14.69 18.05
N ARG A 37 1.47 15.13 17.15
CA ARG A 37 2.25 16.38 17.28
C ARG A 37 1.56 17.60 16.66
N ILE A 38 0.36 17.43 16.08
CA ILE A 38 -0.42 18.49 15.43
C ILE A 38 -1.59 18.90 16.32
N ASP A 39 -1.84 20.20 16.43
CA ASP A 39 -2.97 20.74 17.19
C ASP A 39 -4.31 20.29 16.58
N GLY A 40 -5.18 19.67 17.38
CA GLY A 40 -6.39 18.97 16.91
C GLY A 40 -6.23 17.48 16.58
N GLY A 41 -5.02 16.91 16.73
CA GLY A 41 -4.77 15.46 16.67
C GLY A 41 -5.23 14.79 15.36
N LEU A 42 -5.95 13.68 15.48
CA LEU A 42 -6.53 12.95 14.33
C LEU A 42 -7.67 13.74 13.64
N PHE A 43 -8.39 14.60 14.38
CA PHE A 43 -9.61 15.27 13.92
C PHE A 43 -9.37 16.65 13.30
N GLY A 44 -8.27 17.34 13.67
CA GLY A 44 -7.82 18.59 13.02
C GLY A 44 -7.41 18.42 11.55
N ARG A 45 -7.34 17.16 11.08
CA ARG A 45 -6.85 16.72 9.77
C ARG A 45 -7.93 16.71 8.70
N ILE A 46 -9.18 16.49 9.09
CA ILE A 46 -10.33 16.45 8.19
C ILE A 46 -10.88 17.86 7.97
N LYS A 47 -10.05 18.81 7.55
CA LYS A 47 -10.57 20.06 6.97
C LYS A 47 -10.77 19.84 5.48
N ARG A 48 -12.01 20.00 4.99
CA ARG A 48 -12.34 19.85 3.57
C ARG A 48 -11.61 20.89 2.72
N THR A 49 -10.59 20.49 1.99
CA THR A 49 -10.08 21.26 0.85
C THR A 49 -9.67 20.30 -0.28
N THR A 50 -10.03 20.67 -1.51
CA THR A 50 -9.74 19.92 -2.74
C THR A 50 -8.24 19.95 -3.06
N GLY A 51 -7.63 18.82 -3.44
CA GLY A 51 -6.22 18.81 -3.85
C GLY A 51 -5.57 17.43 -4.02
N ILE A 52 -4.27 17.46 -4.37
CA ILE A 52 -3.40 16.28 -4.51
C ILE A 52 -3.05 15.75 -3.11
N PRO A 53 -3.13 14.42 -2.86
CA PRO A 53 -2.77 13.83 -1.58
C PRO A 53 -1.29 14.10 -1.27
N VAL A 54 -0.99 14.41 -0.02
CA VAL A 54 0.38 14.75 0.38
C VAL A 54 0.91 13.73 1.36
N ILE A 55 2.08 13.24 1.00
CA ILE A 55 2.81 12.18 1.65
C ILE A 55 3.48 12.74 2.91
N PHE A 56 3.15 12.15 4.06
CA PHE A 56 3.73 12.52 5.34
C PHE A 56 4.99 11.75 5.69
N ASP A 57 5.02 10.51 5.24
CA ASP A 57 6.11 9.60 5.47
C ASP A 57 6.64 9.22 4.09
N LEU A 58 7.50 10.09 3.59
CA LEU A 58 8.11 9.94 2.28
C LEU A 58 8.95 8.66 2.21
N GLU A 59 9.60 8.30 3.32
CA GLU A 59 10.40 7.09 3.42
C GLU A 59 9.53 5.83 3.25
N SER A 60 8.45 5.70 4.02
CA SER A 60 7.54 4.56 3.85
C SER A 60 6.83 4.57 2.50
N TYR A 61 6.50 5.74 1.95
CA TYR A 61 5.91 5.84 0.61
C TYR A 61 6.87 5.38 -0.48
N GLU A 62 8.12 5.84 -0.45
CA GLU A 62 9.14 5.43 -1.42
C GLU A 62 9.46 3.93 -1.29
N SER A 63 9.53 3.43 -0.06
CA SER A 63 9.70 2.01 0.23
C SER A 63 8.56 1.18 -0.37
N GLN A 64 7.30 1.55 -0.10
CA GLN A 64 6.12 0.91 -0.70
C GLN A 64 6.16 0.97 -2.22
N THR A 65 6.49 2.13 -2.80
CA THR A 65 6.55 2.30 -4.26
C THR A 65 7.59 1.38 -4.90
N LYS A 66 8.78 1.24 -4.29
CA LYS A 66 9.82 0.32 -4.76
C LYS A 66 9.34 -1.13 -4.73
N ILE A 67 8.71 -1.54 -3.63
CA ILE A 67 8.18 -2.90 -3.45
C ILE A 67 7.06 -3.18 -4.45
N GLN A 68 6.13 -2.24 -4.64
CA GLN A 68 5.05 -2.35 -5.63
C GLN A 68 5.60 -2.51 -7.04
N LYS A 69 6.63 -1.75 -7.42
CA LYS A 69 7.28 -1.89 -8.72
C LYS A 69 7.86 -3.29 -8.92
N SER A 70 8.62 -3.79 -7.94
CA SER A 70 9.16 -5.15 -7.97
C SER A 70 8.06 -6.22 -8.01
N LEU A 71 6.95 -6.04 -7.28
CA LEU A 71 5.80 -6.93 -7.35
C LEU A 71 5.13 -6.90 -8.72
N CYS A 72 5.02 -5.75 -9.39
CA CYS A 72 4.45 -5.66 -10.73
C CYS A 72 5.30 -6.37 -11.79
N GLU A 73 6.63 -6.42 -11.61
CA GLU A 73 7.54 -7.17 -12.47
C GLU A 73 7.39 -8.69 -12.30
N GLU A 74 7.04 -9.15 -11.10
CA GLU A 74 6.83 -10.57 -10.77
C GLU A 74 5.38 -11.02 -11.02
N LEU A 75 4.41 -10.11 -10.86
CA LEU A 75 2.97 -10.34 -10.97
C LEU A 75 2.31 -9.34 -11.94
N PRO A 76 2.72 -9.30 -13.21
CA PRO A 76 2.20 -8.33 -14.18
C PRO A 76 0.67 -8.44 -14.37
N GLN A 77 0.11 -9.64 -14.24
CA GLN A 77 -1.33 -9.89 -14.32
C GLN A 77 -2.14 -9.22 -13.20
N TRP A 78 -1.50 -8.83 -12.09
CA TRP A 78 -2.14 -8.20 -10.94
C TRP A 78 -1.77 -6.72 -10.76
N ILE A 79 -1.16 -6.08 -11.76
CA ILE A 79 -0.73 -4.67 -11.71
C ILE A 79 -1.83 -3.71 -11.25
N ASN A 80 -3.06 -3.92 -11.69
CA ASN A 80 -4.22 -3.09 -11.34
C ASN A 80 -4.59 -3.21 -9.84
N ILE A 81 -4.36 -4.38 -9.25
CA ILE A 81 -4.60 -4.60 -7.82
C ILE A 81 -3.44 -3.99 -7.01
N ILE A 82 -2.20 -4.23 -7.43
CA ILE A 82 -0.99 -3.73 -6.76
C ILE A 82 -0.97 -2.19 -6.71
N ASN A 83 -1.34 -1.54 -7.82
CA ASN A 83 -1.38 -0.08 -7.93
C ASN A 83 -2.76 0.52 -7.62
N SER A 84 -3.69 -0.28 -7.08
CA SER A 84 -5.02 0.21 -6.73
C SER A 84 -4.93 1.31 -5.69
N LYS A 85 -5.84 2.28 -5.77
CA LYS A 85 -5.93 3.38 -4.80
C LYS A 85 -7.11 3.15 -3.87
N PRO A 86 -7.05 3.60 -2.61
CA PRO A 86 -8.21 3.55 -1.72
C PRO A 86 -9.40 4.25 -2.38
N ALA A 87 -10.59 3.63 -2.29
CA ALA A 87 -11.83 4.29 -2.65
C ALA A 87 -12.11 5.39 -1.62
N ILE A 88 -12.03 6.65 -2.06
CA ILE A 88 -12.19 7.81 -1.18
C ILE A 88 -13.49 8.50 -1.56
N SER A 89 -14.52 8.36 -0.73
CA SER A 89 -15.78 9.12 -0.86
C SER A 89 -15.86 10.21 0.19
N GLY A 90 -16.11 11.45 -0.21
CA GLY A 90 -16.54 12.53 0.68
C GLY A 90 -15.46 13.29 1.47
N TYR A 91 -14.19 12.89 1.36
CA TYR A 91 -13.05 13.58 2.01
C TYR A 91 -11.94 13.81 0.99
N ALA A 92 -11.75 15.07 0.58
CA ALA A 92 -10.59 15.46 -0.20
C ALA A 92 -9.37 15.51 0.75
N TRP A 93 -8.38 14.67 0.48
CA TRP A 93 -7.13 14.66 1.25
C TRP A 93 -6.42 16.00 1.08
N VAL A 94 -6.05 16.62 2.19
CA VAL A 94 -5.25 17.85 2.19
C VAL A 94 -3.77 17.52 2.26
N ARG A 95 -2.95 18.55 2.03
CA ARG A 95 -1.55 18.60 2.46
C ARG A 95 -1.36 17.90 3.79
N ARG A 96 -0.36 17.02 3.82
CA ARG A 96 0.05 16.27 4.99
C ARG A 96 -1.13 15.42 5.46
N ASP A 97 -1.49 14.33 4.76
CA ASP A 97 -2.42 13.31 5.26
C ASP A 97 -2.24 11.94 4.57
N TYR A 98 -1.76 10.95 5.34
CA TYR A 98 -1.40 9.61 4.87
C TYR A 98 -1.82 8.52 5.88
N ILE A 99 -2.74 8.81 6.80
CA ILE A 99 -2.61 8.17 8.13
C ILE A 99 -3.29 6.83 8.32
N GLU A 100 -4.32 6.43 7.59
CA GLU A 100 -5.02 5.18 7.96
C GLU A 100 -5.75 4.48 6.81
N LEU A 101 -6.60 5.18 6.07
CA LEU A 101 -7.33 4.58 4.93
C LEU A 101 -6.37 4.02 3.87
N TYR A 102 -5.22 4.68 3.69
CA TYR A 102 -4.20 4.27 2.75
C TYR A 102 -3.47 2.99 3.19
N PHE A 103 -3.09 2.90 4.46
CA PHE A 103 -2.47 1.69 5.02
C PHE A 103 -3.45 0.52 5.10
N ASN A 104 -4.71 0.78 5.48
CA ASN A 104 -5.75 -0.25 5.52
C ASN A 104 -6.04 -0.80 4.12
N HIS A 105 -6.13 0.08 3.11
CA HIS A 105 -6.29 -0.33 1.72
C HIS A 105 -5.15 -1.24 1.27
N PHE A 106 -3.90 -0.84 1.47
CA PHE A 106 -2.78 -1.68 1.04
C PHE A 106 -2.59 -2.94 1.86
N ARG A 107 -3.00 -2.96 3.13
CA ARG A 107 -3.07 -4.21 3.91
C ARG A 107 -4.04 -5.20 3.26
N LEU A 108 -5.23 -4.75 2.84
CA LEU A 108 -6.21 -5.58 2.13
C LEU A 108 -5.66 -6.08 0.79
N VAL A 109 -4.92 -5.23 0.07
CA VAL A 109 -4.25 -5.63 -1.18
C VAL A 109 -3.24 -6.76 -0.93
N VAL A 110 -2.37 -6.61 0.08
CA VAL A 110 -1.38 -7.62 0.45
C VAL A 110 -2.05 -8.93 0.88
N GLU A 111 -3.07 -8.87 1.73
CA GLU A 111 -3.84 -10.05 2.16
C GLU A 111 -4.49 -10.78 0.99
N LYS A 112 -5.07 -10.03 0.05
CA LYS A 112 -5.67 -10.59 -1.17
C LYS A 112 -4.62 -11.27 -2.05
N LEU A 113 -3.45 -10.65 -2.22
CA LEU A 113 -2.34 -11.23 -2.98
C LEU A 113 -1.82 -12.51 -2.31
N HIS A 114 -1.61 -12.52 -0.99
CA HIS A 114 -1.28 -13.75 -0.26
C HIS A 114 -2.32 -14.86 -0.50
N GLY A 115 -3.61 -14.53 -0.43
CA GLY A 115 -4.68 -15.48 -0.68
C GLY A 115 -4.64 -16.08 -2.08
N ILE A 116 -4.39 -15.26 -3.12
CA ILE A 116 -4.27 -15.73 -4.50
C ILE A 116 -3.06 -16.64 -4.66
N ILE A 117 -1.89 -16.23 -4.18
CA ILE A 117 -0.63 -16.96 -4.33
C ILE A 117 -0.67 -18.31 -3.59
N ASN A 118 -1.31 -18.36 -2.43
CA ASN A 118 -1.44 -19.59 -1.66
C ASN A 118 -2.50 -20.54 -2.24
N ARG A 119 -3.59 -20.05 -2.84
CA ARG A 119 -4.63 -20.88 -3.47
C ARG A 119 -4.22 -21.49 -4.82
N GLN A 120 -3.28 -20.88 -5.52
CA GLN A 120 -2.74 -21.42 -6.78
C GLN A 120 -1.82 -22.64 -6.59
N ASN A 121 -1.62 -23.10 -5.36
CA ASN A 121 -0.98 -24.37 -5.01
C ASN A 121 -1.75 -25.01 -3.83
N PRO A 122 -2.87 -25.71 -4.07
CA PRO A 122 -3.27 -26.73 -3.12
C PRO A 122 -2.15 -27.77 -3.12
N VAL A 123 -1.55 -27.98 -1.95
CA VAL A 123 -0.70 -29.16 -1.72
C VAL A 123 -1.52 -30.41 -2.02
#